data_AF-A0A6M0BTK0-F1
#
_entry.id   AF-A0A6M0BTK0-F1
#
_cell.length_a   1.000
_cell.length_b   1.000
_cell.length_c   1.000
_cell.angle_alpha   90.00
_cell.angle_beta   90.00
_cell.angle_gamma   90.00
#
_symmetry.space_group_name_H-M   'P 1'
#
loop_
_entity.id
_entity.type
_entity.pdbx_description
1 polymer ?
#
loop_
_entity_poly.entity_id
_entity_poly.type
_entity_poly.pdbx_seq_one_letter_code
_entity_poly.pdbx_strand_id
1 'polypeptide(L)'
;YLSRANLINGNLRTKKVWKGIVAVLLTGGVISCAISSQTEIWWNKQVGHHNPTIARIINQAERPLVISNVSSVNPGDVISLSYLLNPQVKLQLVIPPTIPDIPQGFSDVFLFYPSDHLQQGLEEKYSTKIEWFDESSVKPLGKLRL
;
A
#
# COMPACT_ATOMS: atom_id res chain seq x y z
N TYR A 1 38.46 -19.73 -55.30
CA TYR A 1 37.29 -20.38 -54.68
C TYR A 1 37.40 -20.63 -53.17
N LEU A 2 38.57 -20.53 -52.52
CA LEU A 2 38.73 -20.91 -51.09
C LEU A 2 38.51 -19.79 -50.05
N SER A 3 38.26 -18.53 -50.46
CA SER A 3 38.20 -17.40 -49.53
C SER A 3 36.82 -17.15 -48.89
N ARG A 4 35.73 -17.74 -49.43
CA ARG A 4 34.36 -17.49 -48.95
C ARG A 4 33.95 -18.37 -47.77
N ALA A 5 34.45 -19.60 -47.68
CA ALA A 5 34.06 -20.56 -46.65
C ALA A 5 34.48 -20.13 -45.22
N ASN A 6 35.65 -19.51 -45.08
CA ASN A 6 36.16 -19.06 -43.78
C ASN A 6 35.43 -17.82 -43.24
N LEU A 7 34.96 -16.91 -44.12
CA LEU A 7 34.17 -15.75 -43.73
C LEU A 7 32.76 -16.14 -43.25
N ILE A 8 32.15 -17.16 -43.87
CA ILE A 8 30.81 -17.65 -43.50
C ILE A 8 30.86 -18.40 -42.16
N ASN A 9 31.88 -19.22 -41.91
CA ASN A 9 32.03 -19.96 -40.65
C ASN A 9 32.32 -19.06 -39.44
N GLY A 10 33.13 -18.01 -39.59
CA GLY A 10 33.34 -17.00 -38.55
C GLY A 10 32.03 -16.30 -38.17
N ASN A 11 31.22 -15.92 -39.16
CA ASN A 11 29.92 -15.29 -38.96
C ASN A 11 28.91 -16.23 -38.25
N LEU A 12 28.92 -17.53 -38.56
CA LEU A 12 28.04 -18.51 -37.90
C LEU A 12 28.38 -18.71 -36.41
N ARG A 13 29.67 -18.76 -36.05
CA ARG A 13 30.10 -18.88 -34.65
C ARG A 13 29.76 -17.61 -33.87
N THR A 14 30.01 -16.43 -34.44
CA THR A 14 29.62 -15.14 -33.87
C THR A 14 28.10 -15.04 -33.70
N LYS A 15 27.31 -15.43 -34.71
CA LYS A 15 25.84 -15.49 -34.60
C LYS A 15 25.35 -16.42 -33.49
N LYS A 16 25.98 -17.58 -33.27
CA LYS A 16 25.63 -18.49 -32.16
C LYS A 16 25.92 -17.85 -30.79
N VAL A 17 27.05 -17.18 -30.64
CA VAL A 17 27.41 -16.45 -29.41
C VAL A 17 26.41 -15.33 -29.14
N TRP A 18 26.10 -14.50 -30.13
CA TRP A 18 25.13 -13.41 -29.99
C TRP A 18 23.71 -13.90 -29.69
N LYS A 19 23.29 -15.02 -30.28
CA LYS A 19 22.01 -15.67 -29.92
C LYS A 19 21.97 -16.09 -28.45
N GLY A 20 23.08 -16.63 -27.93
CA GLY A 20 23.21 -16.98 -26.51
C GLY A 20 23.13 -15.74 -25.60
N ILE A 21 23.87 -14.68 -25.93
CA ILE A 21 23.84 -13.41 -25.18
C ILE A 21 22.43 -12.81 -25.16
N VAL A 22 21.76 -12.75 -26.32
CA VAL A 22 20.39 -12.25 -26.43
C VAL A 22 19.42 -13.12 -25.63
N ALA A 23 19.54 -14.45 -25.69
CA ALA A 23 18.71 -15.35 -24.91
C ALA A 23 18.87 -15.11 -23.40
N VAL A 24 20.11 -14.99 -22.92
CA VAL A 24 20.40 -14.69 -21.50
C VAL A 24 19.82 -13.34 -21.08
N LEU A 25 20.01 -12.30 -21.90
CA LEU A 25 19.45 -10.96 -21.63
C LEU A 25 17.93 -10.98 -21.58
N LEU A 26 17.26 -11.67 -22.53
CA LEU A 26 15.81 -11.80 -22.55
C LEU A 26 15.30 -12.57 -21.33
N THR A 27 15.93 -13.70 -20.97
CA THR A 27 15.54 -14.46 -19.78
C THR A 27 15.77 -13.67 -18.49
N GLY A 28 16.88 -12.95 -18.38
CA GLY A 28 17.17 -12.07 -17.25
C GLY A 28 16.16 -10.93 -17.15
N GLY A 29 15.78 -10.35 -18.28
CA GLY A 29 14.71 -9.35 -18.37
C GLY A 29 13.36 -9.90 -17.91
N VAL A 30 12.97 -11.08 -18.38
CA VAL A 30 11.71 -11.72 -17.95
C VAL A 30 11.71 -12.03 -16.45
N ILE A 31 12.81 -12.55 -15.91
CA ILE A 31 12.95 -12.80 -14.45
C ILE A 31 12.88 -11.49 -13.67
N SER A 32 13.56 -10.44 -14.14
CA SER A 32 13.50 -9.11 -13.53
C SER A 32 12.07 -8.54 -13.55
N CYS A 33 11.36 -8.66 -14.67
CA CYS A 33 9.95 -8.27 -14.77
C CYS A 33 9.06 -9.10 -13.83
N ALA A 34 9.29 -10.41 -13.72
CA ALA A 34 8.51 -11.28 -12.83
C ALA A 34 8.73 -10.92 -11.36
N ILE A 35 9.97 -10.68 -10.94
CA ILE A 35 10.28 -10.24 -9.58
C ILE A 35 9.64 -8.87 -9.32
N SER A 36 9.80 -7.93 -10.25
CA SER A 36 9.25 -6.56 -10.12
C SER A 36 7.72 -6.54 -10.12
N SER A 37 7.07 -7.43 -10.87
CA SER A 37 5.62 -7.54 -10.91
C SER A 37 5.04 -8.15 -9.63
N GLN A 38 5.84 -8.89 -8.86
CA GLN A 38 5.40 -9.52 -7.61
C GLN A 38 5.66 -8.64 -6.38
N THR A 39 6.38 -7.52 -6.51
CA THR A 39 6.53 -6.60 -5.39
C THR A 39 5.28 -5.76 -5.20
N GLU A 40 4.63 -5.91 -4.05
CA GLU A 40 3.40 -5.19 -3.69
C GLU A 40 3.61 -3.68 -3.51
N ILE A 41 4.87 -3.20 -3.47
CA ILE A 41 5.23 -1.79 -3.28
C ILE A 41 6.58 -1.49 -3.96
N TRP A 42 6.60 -0.45 -4.81
CA TRP A 42 7.83 0.06 -5.43
C TRP A 42 8.66 0.80 -4.37
N TRP A 43 9.96 0.53 -4.27
CA TRP A 43 10.89 1.13 -3.27
C TRP A 43 10.77 2.66 -3.13
N ASN A 44 10.26 3.36 -4.15
CA ASN A 44 10.12 4.81 -4.18
C ASN A 44 8.72 5.36 -3.84
N LYS A 45 7.74 4.54 -3.44
CA LYS A 45 6.43 5.03 -2.96
C LYS A 45 6.39 5.04 -1.44
N GLN A 46 6.87 6.11 -0.83
CA GLN A 46 6.72 6.34 0.62
C GLN A 46 5.25 6.49 1.05
N VAL A 47 4.39 6.94 0.13
CA VAL A 47 2.94 7.09 0.31
C VAL A 47 2.29 5.70 0.32
N GLY A 48 1.63 5.34 1.42
CA GLY A 48 0.88 4.08 1.56
C GLY A 48 1.68 2.83 1.90
N HIS A 49 2.97 2.91 2.26
CA HIS A 49 3.78 1.73 2.63
C HIS A 49 3.16 0.92 3.78
N HIS A 50 2.47 1.58 4.70
CA HIS A 50 1.80 0.94 5.84
C HIS A 50 0.40 0.40 5.49
N ASN A 51 -0.17 0.76 4.33
CA ASN A 51 -1.56 0.43 3.99
C ASN A 51 -1.83 -1.08 3.93
N PRO A 52 -0.96 -1.95 3.38
CA PRO A 52 -1.20 -3.40 3.41
C PRO A 52 -1.28 -3.96 4.83
N THR A 53 -0.41 -3.52 5.74
CA THR A 53 -0.43 -3.94 7.15
C THR A 53 -1.67 -3.41 7.86
N ILE A 54 -2.00 -2.13 7.66
CA ILE A 54 -3.17 -1.48 8.23
C ILE A 54 -4.46 -2.15 7.76
N ALA A 55 -4.58 -2.44 6.46
CA ALA A 55 -5.72 -3.16 5.89
C ALA A 55 -5.86 -4.54 6.51
N ARG A 56 -4.75 -5.28 6.72
CA ARG A 56 -4.79 -6.59 7.37
C ARG A 56 -5.36 -6.52 8.80
N ILE A 57 -5.01 -5.48 9.56
CA ILE A 57 -5.54 -5.27 10.91
C ILE A 57 -7.04 -4.94 10.85
N ILE A 58 -7.43 -3.98 10.02
CA ILE A 58 -8.83 -3.55 9.91
C ILE A 58 -9.73 -4.69 9.40
N ASN A 59 -9.25 -5.49 8.45
CA ASN A 59 -10.01 -6.57 7.83
C ASN A 59 -10.28 -7.77 8.77
N GLN A 60 -9.61 -7.85 9.92
CA GLN A 60 -9.88 -8.86 10.95
C GLN A 60 -11.11 -8.53 11.80
N ALA A 61 -11.55 -7.28 11.82
CA ALA A 61 -12.74 -6.86 12.54
C ALA A 61 -14.02 -7.27 11.81
N GLU A 62 -15.07 -7.60 12.57
CA GLU A 62 -16.34 -8.10 12.04
C GLU A 62 -17.13 -6.99 11.33
N ARG A 63 -17.27 -5.83 11.97
CA ARG A 63 -17.96 -4.65 11.43
C ARG A 63 -17.15 -3.38 11.68
N PRO A 64 -16.02 -3.18 10.99
CA PRO A 64 -15.16 -2.04 11.21
C PRO A 64 -15.68 -0.76 10.54
N LEU A 65 -15.55 0.34 11.27
CA LEU A 65 -15.62 1.70 10.75
C LEU A 65 -14.21 2.31 10.77
N VAL A 66 -13.80 2.93 9.67
CA VAL A 66 -12.55 3.67 9.57
C VAL A 66 -12.88 5.14 9.39
N ILE A 67 -12.45 5.97 10.34
CA ILE A 67 -12.60 7.42 10.29
C ILE A 67 -11.25 8.02 9.91
N SER A 68 -11.27 8.94 8.94
CA SER A 68 -10.07 9.66 8.51
C SER A 68 -10.42 11.10 8.17
N ASN A 69 -9.61 12.06 8.59
CA ASN A 69 -9.79 13.44 8.16
C ASN A 69 -9.00 13.71 6.87
N VAL A 70 -9.69 14.29 5.89
CA VAL A 70 -9.17 14.46 4.51
C VAL A 70 -8.00 15.45 4.44
N SER A 71 -7.76 16.23 5.50
CA SER A 71 -6.76 17.30 5.51
C SER A 71 -5.39 16.93 6.09
N SER A 72 -5.29 15.93 6.97
CA SER A 72 -4.00 15.45 7.52
C SER A 72 -3.41 14.32 6.69
N VAL A 73 -4.22 13.73 5.83
CA VAL A 73 -3.88 12.56 5.03
C VAL A 73 -3.88 12.97 3.57
N ASN A 74 -2.90 12.49 2.81
CA ASN A 74 -2.99 12.59 1.36
C ASN A 74 -4.24 11.80 0.93
N PRO A 75 -5.20 12.40 0.20
CA PRO A 75 -6.37 11.66 -0.29
C PRO A 75 -6.00 10.36 -1.03
N GLY A 76 -4.81 10.33 -1.65
CA GLY A 76 -4.25 9.13 -2.25
C GLY A 76 -4.00 7.97 -1.28
N ASP A 77 -3.67 8.21 -0.01
CA ASP A 77 -3.50 7.15 0.99
C ASP A 77 -4.84 6.52 1.37
N VAL A 78 -5.89 7.33 1.54
CA VAL A 78 -7.26 6.84 1.82
C VAL A 78 -7.78 6.02 0.65
N ILE A 79 -7.59 6.51 -0.59
CA ILE A 79 -7.99 5.79 -1.79
C ILE A 79 -7.18 4.50 -1.94
N SER A 80 -5.87 4.55 -1.73
CA SER A 80 -5.00 3.37 -1.77
C SER A 80 -5.44 2.32 -0.74
N LEU A 81 -5.73 2.74 0.49
CA LEU A 81 -6.24 1.87 1.54
C LEU A 81 -7.57 1.24 1.16
N SER A 82 -8.51 1.99 0.55
CA SER A 82 -9.85 1.48 0.23
C SER A 82 -9.84 0.29 -0.73
N TYR A 83 -8.86 0.21 -1.64
CA TYR A 83 -8.67 -0.96 -2.51
C TYR A 83 -8.22 -2.23 -1.79
N LEU A 84 -7.66 -2.11 -0.58
CA LEU A 84 -7.16 -3.22 0.24
C LEU A 84 -8.17 -3.66 1.31
N LEU A 85 -9.21 -2.87 1.56
CA LEU A 85 -10.22 -3.15 2.58
C LEU A 85 -11.27 -4.14 2.07
N ASN A 86 -11.74 -5.00 2.97
CA ASN A 86 -12.86 -5.90 2.70
C ASN A 86 -14.14 -5.10 2.43
N PRO A 87 -15.09 -5.61 1.62
CA PRO A 87 -16.34 -4.90 1.28
C PRO A 87 -17.21 -4.50 2.49
N GLN A 88 -17.04 -5.18 3.62
CA GLN A 88 -17.76 -4.91 4.86
C GLN A 88 -17.25 -3.66 5.61
N VAL A 89 -16.00 -3.25 5.37
CA VAL A 89 -15.41 -2.08 6.02
C VAL A 89 -16.08 -0.80 5.52
N LYS A 90 -16.46 0.08 6.43
CA LYS A 90 -17.03 1.39 6.07
C LYS A 90 -16.02 2.50 6.34
N LEU A 91 -15.98 3.47 5.43
CA LEU A 91 -15.14 4.66 5.54
C LEU A 91 -16.03 5.87 5.87
N GLN A 92 -15.63 6.66 6.86
CA GLN A 92 -16.24 7.93 7.19
C GLN A 92 -15.18 9.02 7.11
N LEU A 93 -15.20 9.75 5.99
CA LEU A 93 -14.28 10.85 5.74
C LEU A 93 -14.83 12.13 6.35
N VAL A 94 -13.99 12.82 7.11
CA VAL A 94 -14.38 14.05 7.81
C VAL A 94 -13.54 15.24 7.36
N ILE A 95 -14.18 16.39 7.34
CA ILE A 95 -13.55 17.66 7.00
C ILE A 95 -13.43 18.46 8.31
N PRO A 96 -12.21 18.81 8.76
CA PRO A 96 -12.05 19.63 9.95
C PRO A 96 -12.77 20.98 9.84
N PRO A 97 -13.21 21.56 10.96
CA PRO A 97 -13.00 21.10 12.35
C PRO A 97 -14.08 20.09 12.82
N THR A 98 -14.85 19.48 11.92
CA THR A 98 -15.98 18.63 12.31
C THR A 98 -15.54 17.38 13.09
N ILE A 99 -16.15 17.15 14.25
CA ILE A 99 -16.04 15.90 15.01
C ILE A 99 -17.29 15.05 14.73
N PRO A 100 -17.16 13.92 14.03
CA PRO A 100 -18.32 13.14 13.60
C PRO A 100 -19.06 12.50 14.77
N ASP A 101 -20.34 12.21 14.57
CA ASP A 101 -21.02 11.15 15.31
C ASP A 101 -20.62 9.79 14.74
N ILE A 102 -20.45 8.82 15.62
CA ILE A 102 -20.14 7.43 15.28
C ILE A 102 -21.47 6.69 15.19
N PRO A 103 -21.86 6.19 13.99
CA PRO A 103 -23.12 5.46 13.86
C PRO A 103 -23.09 4.17 14.70
N GLN A 104 -24.26 3.75 15.18
CA GLN A 104 -24.37 2.48 15.89
C GLN A 104 -24.17 1.28 14.96
N GLY A 105 -23.78 0.14 15.53
CA GLY A 105 -23.69 -1.15 14.83
C GLY A 105 -22.30 -1.57 14.38
N PHE A 106 -21.29 -0.71 14.53
CA PHE A 106 -19.89 -1.08 14.30
C PHE A 106 -19.28 -1.76 15.53
N SER A 107 -18.50 -2.82 15.30
CA SER A 107 -17.80 -3.54 16.37
C SER A 107 -16.52 -2.82 16.79
N ASP A 108 -15.86 -2.20 15.81
CA ASP A 108 -14.54 -1.60 15.98
C ASP A 108 -14.48 -0.29 15.19
N VAL A 109 -13.96 0.76 15.83
CA VAL A 109 -13.75 2.06 15.19
C VAL A 109 -12.26 2.34 15.13
N PHE A 110 -11.75 2.44 13.91
CA PHE A 110 -10.36 2.74 13.61
C PHE A 110 -10.22 4.18 13.16
N LEU A 111 -9.10 4.80 13.54
CA LEU A 111 -8.69 6.14 13.13
C LEU A 111 -7.48 6.01 12.23
N PHE A 112 -7.64 6.40 10.97
CA PHE A 112 -6.57 6.36 9.96
C PHE A 112 -5.99 7.75 9.75
N TYR A 113 -4.74 7.93 10.20
CA TYR A 113 -3.99 9.19 10.23
C TYR A 113 -4.84 10.40 10.71
N PRO A 114 -5.47 10.31 11.90
CA PRO A 114 -6.29 11.40 12.41
C PRO A 114 -5.43 12.64 12.70
N SER A 115 -5.97 13.85 12.50
CA SER A 115 -5.39 15.07 13.05
C SER A 115 -5.55 15.11 14.57
N ASP A 116 -4.68 15.88 15.23
CA ASP A 116 -4.76 16.08 16.69
C ASP A 116 -6.13 16.59 17.14
N HIS A 117 -6.74 17.50 16.36
CA HIS A 117 -8.08 18.01 16.61
C HIS A 117 -9.14 16.90 16.55
N LEU A 118 -9.07 16.02 15.55
CA LEU A 118 -10.00 14.90 15.43
C LEU A 118 -9.81 13.91 16.59
N GLN A 119 -8.57 13.61 16.94
CA GLN A 119 -8.24 12.76 18.08
C GLN A 119 -8.84 13.33 19.37
N GLN A 120 -8.49 14.56 19.73
CA GLN A 120 -8.92 15.18 20.99
C GLN A 120 -10.45 15.29 21.04
N GLY A 121 -11.07 15.73 19.94
CA GLY A 121 -12.52 15.86 19.89
C GLY A 121 -13.26 14.53 20.05
N LEU A 122 -12.72 13.41 19.53
CA LEU A 122 -13.32 12.09 19.74
C LEU A 122 -13.09 11.55 21.15
N GLU A 123 -11.88 11.72 21.71
CA GLU A 123 -11.56 11.31 23.08
C GLU A 123 -12.43 12.05 24.11
N GLU A 124 -12.62 13.36 23.93
CA GLU A 124 -13.49 14.17 24.78
C GLU A 124 -14.97 13.79 24.62
N LYS A 125 -15.46 13.73 23.37
CA LYS A 125 -16.88 13.47 23.07
C LYS A 125 -17.36 12.11 23.58
N TYR A 126 -16.51 11.09 23.50
CA TYR A 126 -16.84 9.73 23.94
C TYR A 126 -16.20 9.35 25.28
N SER A 127 -15.51 10.29 25.94
CA SER A 127 -14.83 10.05 27.23
C SER A 127 -13.94 8.79 27.22
N THR A 128 -13.20 8.60 26.13
CA THR A 128 -12.38 7.42 25.89
C THR A 128 -10.97 7.78 25.43
N LYS A 129 -10.12 6.78 25.24
CA LYS A 129 -8.77 6.93 24.71
C LYS A 129 -8.58 6.12 23.43
N ILE A 130 -7.70 6.62 22.58
CA ILE A 130 -7.26 5.92 21.39
C ILE A 130 -6.08 5.01 21.74
N GLU A 131 -6.23 3.73 21.39
CA GLU A 131 -5.16 2.74 21.44
C GLU A 131 -4.43 2.70 20.11
N TRP A 132 -3.12 2.89 20.13
CA TRP A 132 -2.31 2.97 18.91
C TRP A 132 -1.68 1.62 18.59
N PHE A 133 -1.68 1.24 17.31
CA PHE A 133 -1.05 0.00 16.84
C PHE A 133 0.45 0.15 16.55
N ASP A 134 0.95 1.38 16.55
CA ASP A 134 2.36 1.71 16.37
C ASP A 134 2.74 2.85 17.32
N GLU A 135 3.90 2.73 17.96
CA GLU A 135 4.49 3.74 18.84
C GLU A 135 5.43 4.71 18.09
N SER A 136 5.56 4.54 16.76
CA SER A 136 6.35 5.46 15.94
C SER A 136 5.81 6.89 15.97
N SER A 137 6.67 7.86 15.63
CA SER A 137 6.36 9.29 15.68
C SER A 137 5.17 9.67 14.79
N VAL A 138 4.96 8.90 13.73
CA VAL A 138 3.79 8.99 12.87
C VAL A 138 2.84 7.92 13.36
N LYS A 139 1.67 8.28 13.90
CA LYS A 139 0.69 7.33 14.42
C LYS A 139 -0.38 7.05 13.35
N PRO A 140 -0.16 6.10 12.42
CA PRO A 140 -1.01 5.97 11.23
C PRO A 140 -2.35 5.31 11.53
N LEU A 141 -2.44 4.51 12.59
CA LEU A 141 -3.63 3.75 12.93
C LEU A 141 -3.84 3.71 14.44
N GLY A 142 -4.99 4.20 14.87
CA GLY A 142 -5.50 4.05 16.22
C GLY A 142 -6.84 3.30 16.24
N LYS A 143 -7.21 2.74 17.37
CA LYS A 143 -8.53 2.18 17.65
C LYS A 143 -9.18 2.95 18.81
N LEU A 144 -10.41 3.37 18.62
CA LEU A 144 -11.21 4.01 19.65
C LEU A 144 -11.84 2.93 20.54
N ARG A 145 -11.67 3.04 21.86
CA ARG A 145 -12.26 2.11 22.83
C ARG A 145 -13.67 2.56 23.22
N LEU A 146 -14.66 2.26 22.38
CA LEU A 146 -16.08 2.54 22.67
C LEU A 146 -16.71 1.46 23.55
#